data_AF-A0A1M7UBK1-F1
#
_entry.id   AF-A0A1M7UBK1-F1
#
_cell.length_a   1.000
_cell.length_b   1.000
_cell.length_c   1.000
_cell.angle_alpha   90.00
_cell.angle_beta   90.00
_cell.angle_gamma   90.00
#
_symmetry.space_group_name_H-M   'P 1'
#
loop_
_entity.id
_entity.type
_entity.pdbx_description
1 polymer ?
#
loop_
_entity_poly.entity_id
_entity_poly.type
_entity_poly.pdbx_seq_one_letter_code
_entity_poly.pdbx_strand_id
1 'polypeptide(L)'
;MTAMTPLLMSLAAFVCIFGGTFLGIFVRRKLPDHHLSGDTKDVVRQGTALIATLASLVLGLLIASANGRYEAESSQIKQLIAHVILLDNTLVLFGPDAEAVRALLRSDVGIAAARIWSEGQPVFASQRPFHADAQSLAIYDEVLKLAPKTDAQRFYQSRAMDALIEIGKTRLLLFTSTTGSIPIPFLIVLVGWLALIFASISLFAESNARTVTILCIFSLAASAAIFLILELSQPFAGLMRISDEPLRNALVALPR
;
A
#
# COMPACT_ATOMS: atom_id res chain seq x y z
N MET A 1 10.99 15.70 -11.07
CA MET A 1 10.33 14.73 -11.99
C MET A 1 9.03 14.32 -11.34
N THR A 2 7.91 14.59 -12.02
CA THR A 2 6.53 14.48 -11.56
C THR A 2 6.23 13.12 -10.93
N ALA A 3 5.71 13.11 -9.70
CA ALA A 3 5.18 11.90 -9.07
C ALA A 3 4.06 11.34 -9.96
N MET A 4 4.35 10.24 -10.65
CA MET A 4 3.36 9.54 -11.48
C MET A 4 2.35 8.91 -10.51
N THR A 5 1.13 9.42 -10.49
CA THR A 5 0.04 8.82 -9.70
C THR A 5 -0.16 7.36 -10.13
N PRO A 6 -0.63 6.46 -9.25
CA PRO A 6 -0.96 5.07 -9.61
C PRO A 6 -1.80 4.97 -10.88
N LEU A 7 -2.68 5.95 -11.07
CA LEU A 7 -3.55 6.13 -12.23
C LEU A 7 -2.76 6.46 -13.52
N LEU A 8 -1.70 7.26 -13.43
CA LEU A 8 -0.84 7.58 -14.57
C LEU A 8 0.04 6.37 -14.95
N MET A 9 0.53 5.62 -13.97
CA MET A 9 1.27 4.39 -14.21
C MET A 9 0.39 3.28 -14.80
N SER A 10 -0.84 3.10 -14.31
CA SER A 10 -1.77 2.12 -14.89
C SER A 10 -2.22 2.51 -16.29
N LEU A 11 -2.40 3.82 -16.55
CA LEU A 11 -2.67 4.33 -17.90
C LEU A 11 -1.48 4.10 -18.84
N ALA A 12 -0.25 4.35 -18.38
CA ALA A 12 0.94 4.05 -19.16
C ALA A 12 1.06 2.54 -19.45
N ALA A 13 0.79 1.69 -18.45
CA ALA A 13 0.74 0.24 -18.64
C ALA A 13 -0.35 -0.16 -19.66
N PHE A 14 -1.54 0.44 -19.60
CA PHE A 14 -2.60 0.22 -20.58
C PHE A 14 -2.14 0.57 -21.99
N VAL A 15 -1.56 1.76 -22.18
CA VAL A 15 -1.06 2.21 -23.49
C VAL A 15 0.05 1.28 -24.00
N CYS A 16 0.94 0.80 -23.13
CA CYS A 16 1.99 -0.16 -23.52
C CYS A 16 1.40 -1.52 -23.92
N ILE A 17 0.48 -2.09 -23.12
CA ILE A 17 -0.14 -3.39 -23.38
C ILE A 17 -0.97 -3.33 -24.67
N PHE A 18 -1.82 -2.30 -24.79
CA PHE A 18 -2.65 -2.09 -25.97
C PHE A 18 -1.81 -1.70 -27.20
N GLY A 19 -0.70 -0.99 -27.01
CA GLY A 19 0.30 -0.73 -28.05
C GLY A 19 0.89 -2.02 -28.61
N GLY A 20 1.05 -3.06 -27.78
CA GLY A 20 1.43 -4.40 -28.23
C GLY A 20 0.49 -4.96 -29.30
N THR A 21 -0.82 -4.74 -29.18
CA THR A 21 -1.81 -5.13 -30.22
C THR A 21 -1.49 -4.47 -31.56
N PHE A 22 -1.27 -3.15 -31.58
CA PHE A 22 -0.91 -2.44 -32.82
C PHE A 22 0.43 -2.90 -33.39
N LEU A 23 1.41 -3.17 -32.54
CA LEU A 23 2.70 -3.73 -32.96
C LEU A 23 2.49 -5.09 -33.65
N GLY A 24 1.64 -5.96 -33.09
CA GLY A 24 1.27 -7.25 -33.70
C GLY A 24 0.62 -7.07 -35.08
N ILE A 25 -0.33 -6.15 -35.23
CA ILE A 25 -0.96 -5.84 -36.53
C ILE A 25 0.07 -5.29 -37.53
N PHE A 26 0.95 -4.41 -37.09
CA PHE A 26 1.98 -3.80 -37.95
C PHE A 26 3.00 -4.84 -38.44
N VAL A 27 3.48 -5.70 -37.54
CA VAL A 27 4.37 -6.82 -37.87
C VAL A 27 3.67 -7.77 -38.84
N ARG A 28 2.40 -8.12 -38.60
CA ARG A 28 1.59 -8.93 -39.53
C ARG A 28 1.55 -8.36 -40.94
N ARG A 29 1.32 -7.05 -41.07
CA ARG A 29 1.27 -6.34 -42.38
C ARG A 29 2.61 -6.35 -43.12
N LYS A 30 3.73 -6.48 -42.42
CA LYS A 30 5.07 -6.52 -43.01
C LYS A 30 5.59 -7.93 -43.29
N LEU A 31 4.99 -8.98 -42.73
CA LEU A 31 5.43 -10.36 -42.97
C LEU A 31 4.76 -10.96 -44.21
N PRO A 32 5.52 -11.62 -45.11
CA PRO A 32 4.97 -12.43 -46.18
C PRO A 32 4.20 -13.65 -45.62
N ASP A 33 3.09 -14.04 -46.27
CA ASP A 33 2.20 -15.14 -45.84
C ASP A 33 2.92 -16.48 -45.60
N HIS A 34 4.10 -16.68 -46.18
CA HIS A 34 4.88 -17.91 -46.03
C HIS A 34 5.49 -18.11 -44.62
N HIS A 35 5.75 -17.03 -43.87
CA HIS A 35 6.24 -17.08 -42.48
C HIS A 35 5.09 -17.20 -41.44
N LEU A 36 3.84 -17.08 -41.89
CA LEU A 36 2.63 -17.32 -41.09
C LEU A 36 2.13 -18.78 -41.20
N SER A 37 2.98 -19.68 -41.72
CA SER A 37 2.76 -21.12 -41.85
C SER A 37 2.68 -21.81 -40.47
N GLY A 38 2.03 -23.00 -40.45
CA GLY A 38 1.57 -23.69 -39.24
C GLY A 38 2.65 -23.90 -38.16
N ASP A 39 3.82 -24.43 -38.52
CA ASP A 39 4.87 -24.76 -37.55
C ASP A 39 5.40 -23.53 -36.80
N THR A 40 5.63 -22.41 -37.50
CA THR A 40 6.12 -21.18 -36.85
C THR A 40 5.04 -20.56 -35.95
N LYS A 41 3.77 -20.61 -36.39
CA LYS A 41 2.63 -20.16 -35.61
C LYS A 41 2.48 -20.96 -34.32
N ASP A 42 2.63 -22.28 -34.38
CA ASP A 42 2.49 -23.15 -33.21
C ASP A 42 3.62 -22.93 -32.20
N VAL A 43 4.86 -22.75 -32.65
CA VAL A 43 6.00 -22.41 -31.78
C VAL A 43 5.75 -21.08 -31.05
N VAL A 44 5.35 -20.03 -31.77
CA VAL A 44 5.08 -18.72 -31.15
C VAL A 44 3.88 -18.80 -30.20
N ARG A 45 2.83 -19.54 -30.55
CA ARG A 45 1.66 -19.75 -29.70
C ARG A 45 2.02 -20.51 -28.41
N GLN A 46 2.86 -21.53 -28.51
CA GLN A 46 3.35 -22.29 -27.36
C GLN A 46 4.25 -21.43 -26.45
N GLY A 47 5.17 -20.65 -27.04
CA GLY A 47 5.98 -19.69 -26.30
C GLY A 47 5.13 -18.60 -25.60
N THR A 48 4.08 -18.12 -26.28
CA THR A 48 3.13 -17.15 -25.71
C THR A 48 2.36 -17.74 -24.54
N ALA A 49 1.95 -19.01 -24.63
CA ALA A 49 1.29 -19.71 -23.53
C ALA A 49 2.21 -19.84 -22.31
N LEU A 50 3.50 -20.14 -22.50
CA LEU A 50 4.51 -20.17 -21.43
C LEU A 50 4.69 -18.79 -20.77
N ILE A 51 4.79 -17.73 -21.57
CA ILE A 51 4.89 -16.36 -21.05
C ILE A 51 3.62 -15.98 -20.28
N ALA A 52 2.44 -16.40 -20.76
CA ALA A 52 1.17 -16.15 -20.10
C ALA A 52 1.06 -16.83 -18.73
N THR A 53 1.54 -18.07 -18.57
CA THR A 53 1.53 -18.75 -17.27
C THR A 53 2.49 -18.08 -16.28
N LEU A 54 3.69 -17.69 -16.72
CA LEU A 54 4.64 -16.93 -15.90
C LEU A 54 4.08 -15.56 -15.50
N ALA A 55 3.47 -14.84 -16.44
CA ALA A 55 2.84 -13.55 -16.18
C ALA A 55 1.68 -13.66 -15.19
N SER A 56 0.84 -14.70 -15.31
CA SER A 56 -0.25 -14.96 -14.37
C SER A 56 0.26 -15.23 -12.95
N LEU A 57 1.34 -16.01 -12.81
CA LEU A 57 1.93 -16.31 -11.51
C LEU A 57 2.51 -15.04 -10.86
N VAL A 58 3.27 -14.25 -11.62
CA VAL A 58 3.86 -13.01 -11.14
C VAL A 58 2.78 -11.99 -10.77
N LEU A 59 1.75 -11.83 -11.62
CA LEU A 59 0.62 -10.95 -11.33
C LEU A 59 -0.08 -11.36 -10.02
N GLY A 60 -0.38 -12.66 -9.85
CA GLY A 60 -0.99 -13.18 -8.62
C GLY A 60 -0.12 -12.95 -7.38
N LEU A 61 1.19 -13.17 -7.47
CA LEU A 61 2.13 -12.93 -6.38
C LEU A 61 2.22 -11.43 -6.01
N LEU A 62 2.21 -10.56 -7.01
CA LEU A 62 2.21 -9.10 -6.78
C LEU A 62 0.92 -8.63 -6.11
N ILE A 63 -0.24 -9.15 -6.52
CA ILE A 63 -1.53 -8.87 -5.85
C ILE A 63 -1.48 -9.36 -4.40
N ALA A 64 -1.06 -10.61 -4.17
CA ALA A 64 -0.98 -11.18 -2.83
C ALA A 64 0.01 -10.41 -1.93
N SER A 65 1.15 -10.01 -2.48
CA SER A 65 2.14 -9.19 -1.76
C SER A 65 1.59 -7.80 -1.42
N ALA A 66 0.93 -7.13 -2.38
CA ALA A 66 0.32 -5.83 -2.14
C ALA A 66 -0.80 -5.91 -1.08
N ASN A 67 -1.66 -6.92 -1.16
CA ASN A 67 -2.72 -7.13 -0.16
C ASN A 67 -2.15 -7.47 1.22
N GLY A 68 -1.16 -8.36 1.30
CA GLY A 68 -0.51 -8.70 2.58
C GLY A 68 0.14 -7.49 3.25
N ARG A 69 0.68 -6.55 2.47
CA ARG A 69 1.18 -5.26 2.99
C ARG A 69 0.06 -4.37 3.51
N TYR A 70 -1.01 -4.20 2.74
CA TYR A 70 -2.18 -3.44 3.16
C TYR A 70 -2.75 -3.97 4.49
N GLU A 71 -2.90 -5.29 4.61
CA GLU A 71 -3.36 -5.94 5.83
C GLU A 71 -2.40 -5.74 7.01
N ALA A 72 -1.08 -5.84 6.78
CA ALA A 72 -0.07 -5.63 7.81
C ALA A 72 -0.09 -4.20 8.37
N GLU A 73 -0.12 -3.18 7.49
CA GLU A 73 -0.19 -1.78 7.92
C GLU A 73 -1.53 -1.47 8.61
N SER A 74 -2.66 -1.94 8.06
CA SER A 74 -3.97 -1.84 8.71
C SER A 74 -3.97 -2.48 10.11
N SER A 75 -3.33 -3.64 10.28
CA SER A 75 -3.20 -4.31 11.57
C SER A 75 -2.38 -3.50 12.57
N GLN A 76 -1.24 -2.94 12.13
CA GLN A 76 -0.39 -2.09 12.96
C GLN A 76 -1.14 -0.84 13.46
N ILE A 77 -1.95 -0.20 12.61
CA ILE A 77 -2.79 0.94 13.01
C ILE A 77 -3.84 0.51 14.03
N LYS A 78 -4.53 -0.61 13.82
CA LYS A 78 -5.51 -1.14 14.78
C LYS A 78 -4.86 -1.45 16.13
N GLN A 79 -3.66 -2.02 16.12
CA GLN A 79 -2.88 -2.25 17.34
C GLN A 79 -2.54 -0.92 18.03
N LEU A 80 -2.04 0.08 17.29
CA LEU A 80 -1.74 1.40 17.85
C LEU A 80 -2.96 2.02 18.54
N ILE A 81 -4.12 1.99 17.87
CA ILE A 81 -5.40 2.48 18.43
C ILE A 81 -5.74 1.74 19.73
N ALA A 82 -5.63 0.40 19.74
CA ALA A 82 -5.93 -0.41 20.92
C ALA A 82 -5.02 -0.06 22.11
N HIS A 83 -3.72 0.16 21.86
CA HIS A 83 -2.77 0.53 22.91
C HIS A 83 -3.05 1.94 23.46
N VAL A 84 -3.44 2.89 22.61
CA VAL A 84 -3.85 4.24 23.03
C VAL A 84 -5.09 4.17 23.92
N ILE A 85 -6.11 3.39 23.55
CA ILE A 85 -7.32 3.21 24.37
C ILE A 85 -6.98 2.55 25.72
N LEU A 86 -6.12 1.53 25.72
CA LEU A 86 -5.70 0.85 26.94
C LEU A 86 -4.93 1.79 27.87
N LEU A 87 -4.07 2.65 27.31
CA LEU A 87 -3.34 3.66 28.07
C LEU A 87 -4.30 4.68 28.69
N ASP A 88 -5.27 5.22 27.93
CA ASP A 88 -6.26 6.16 28.48
C ASP A 88 -7.09 5.53 29.61
N ASN A 89 -7.58 4.30 29.42
CA ASN A 89 -8.30 3.57 30.47
C ASN A 89 -7.43 3.36 31.73
N THR A 90 -6.14 3.08 31.56
CA THR A 90 -5.22 2.92 32.70
C THR A 90 -5.01 4.25 33.44
N LEU A 91 -4.93 5.37 32.71
CA LEU A 91 -4.83 6.71 33.29
C LEU A 91 -6.12 7.12 34.02
N VAL A 92 -7.30 6.73 33.50
CA VAL A 92 -8.59 6.92 34.20
C VAL A 92 -8.59 6.19 35.55
N LEU A 93 -8.11 4.94 35.59
CA LEU A 93 -7.99 4.14 36.81
C LEU A 93 -6.96 4.71 37.80
N PHE A 94 -5.96 5.46 37.32
CA PHE A 94 -4.95 6.10 38.17
C PHE A 94 -5.53 7.26 39.00
N GLY A 95 -6.55 7.95 38.47
CA GLY A 95 -7.26 9.04 39.15
C GLY A 95 -6.84 10.45 38.70
N PRO A 96 -7.19 11.49 39.48
CA PRO A 96 -7.08 12.90 39.05
C PRO A 96 -5.63 13.37 38.80
N ASP A 97 -4.65 12.73 39.44
CA ASP A 97 -3.22 13.03 39.24
C ASP A 97 -2.73 12.72 37.80
N ALA A 98 -3.50 11.94 37.01
CA ALA A 98 -3.17 11.58 35.62
C ALA A 98 -3.83 12.47 34.55
N GLU A 99 -4.64 13.46 34.94
CA GLU A 99 -5.45 14.27 34.02
C GLU A 99 -4.60 15.12 33.07
N ALA A 100 -3.47 15.66 33.56
CA ALA A 100 -2.50 16.38 32.74
C ALA A 100 -1.85 15.49 31.66
N VAL A 101 -1.57 14.22 31.99
CA VAL A 101 -1.00 13.25 31.05
C VAL A 101 -2.02 12.82 30.00
N ARG A 102 -3.30 12.69 30.38
CA ARG A 102 -4.39 12.40 29.42
C ARG A 102 -4.58 13.54 28.41
N ALA A 103 -4.47 14.79 28.85
CA ALA A 103 -4.55 15.95 27.95
C ALA A 103 -3.40 15.96 26.92
N LEU A 104 -2.18 15.66 27.37
CA LEU A 104 -1.01 15.54 26.48
C LEU A 104 -1.15 14.36 25.51
N LEU A 105 -1.60 13.19 25.98
CA LEU A 105 -1.83 12.02 25.14
C LEU A 105 -2.84 12.30 24.03
N ARG A 106 -3.97 12.95 24.34
CA ARG A 106 -4.98 13.31 23.32
C ARG A 106 -4.44 14.28 22.28
N SER A 107 -3.66 15.27 22.70
CA SER A 107 -3.04 16.23 21.78
C SER A 107 -2.04 15.52 20.86
N ASP A 108 -1.21 14.64 21.40
CA ASP A 108 -0.20 13.92 20.63
C ASP A 108 -0.81 12.93 19.64
N VAL A 109 -1.84 12.17 20.07
CA VAL A 109 -2.60 11.27 19.19
C VAL A 109 -3.30 12.06 18.08
N GLY A 110 -3.86 13.24 18.37
CA GLY A 110 -4.47 14.11 17.36
C GLY A 110 -3.46 14.62 16.32
N ILE A 111 -2.25 14.98 16.75
CA ILE A 111 -1.16 15.41 15.85
C ILE A 111 -0.63 14.22 15.04
N ALA A 112 -0.44 13.06 15.66
CA ALA A 112 0.00 11.84 14.99
C ALA A 112 -1.03 11.36 13.95
N ALA A 113 -2.33 11.39 14.30
CA ALA A 113 -3.44 11.14 13.38
C ALA A 113 -3.38 12.07 12.17
N ALA A 114 -3.27 13.38 12.42
CA ALA A 114 -3.21 14.38 11.37
C ALA A 114 -1.99 14.18 10.47
N ARG A 115 -0.83 13.78 11.00
CA ARG A 115 0.37 13.49 10.21
C ARG A 115 0.22 12.24 9.34
N ILE A 116 -0.19 11.11 9.92
CA ILE A 116 -0.37 9.83 9.19
C ILE A 116 -1.36 10.00 8.02
N TRP A 117 -2.46 10.73 8.24
CA TRP A 117 -3.47 10.96 7.19
C TRP A 117 -3.18 12.19 6.31
N SER A 118 -2.36 13.16 6.69
CA SER A 118 -1.96 14.26 5.78
C SER A 118 -0.85 13.86 4.81
N GLU A 119 0.01 12.91 5.19
CA GLU A 119 1.05 12.33 4.32
C GLU A 119 0.49 11.37 3.25
N GLY A 120 -0.81 11.09 3.27
CA GLY A 120 -1.55 10.39 2.21
C GLY A 120 -1.75 11.19 0.91
N GLN A 121 -1.22 12.41 0.82
CA GLN A 121 -1.07 13.12 -0.46
C GLN A 121 0.32 12.83 -1.04
N PRO A 122 0.47 12.70 -2.38
CA PRO A 122 1.75 12.40 -3.01
C PRO A 122 2.65 13.65 -3.00
N VAL A 123 3.03 14.09 -1.82
CA VAL A 123 4.19 14.93 -1.62
C VAL A 123 5.24 13.97 -1.11
N PHE A 124 6.18 13.66 -2.02
CA PHE A 124 7.45 13.00 -1.79
C PHE A 124 7.66 12.52 -0.36
N ALA A 125 7.87 11.21 -0.23
CA ALA A 125 8.68 10.58 0.81
C ALA A 125 9.66 11.61 1.33
N SER A 126 9.24 12.28 2.39
CA SER A 126 10.08 13.22 3.04
C SER A 126 11.05 12.27 3.70
N GLN A 127 12.28 12.25 3.18
CA GLN A 127 13.48 12.03 3.99
C GLN A 127 13.52 13.07 5.11
N ARG A 128 12.44 13.22 5.88
CA ARG A 128 12.46 13.92 7.14
C ARG A 128 13.07 12.88 8.07
N PRO A 129 14.29 13.13 8.56
CA PRO A 129 14.93 12.21 9.49
C PRO A 129 13.95 11.96 10.62
N PHE A 130 13.97 10.74 11.15
CA PHE A 130 13.34 10.37 12.40
C PHE A 130 13.58 11.51 13.40
N HIS A 131 12.60 12.39 13.57
CA HIS A 131 12.57 13.24 14.73
C HIS A 131 12.13 12.26 15.81
N ALA A 132 13.10 11.80 16.60
CA ALA A 132 12.85 11.36 17.96
C ALA A 132 11.95 12.46 18.55
N ASP A 133 10.65 12.19 18.56
CA ASP A 133 9.65 13.22 18.75
C ASP A 133 9.88 13.74 20.15
N ALA A 134 10.38 14.97 20.28
CA ALA A 134 10.66 15.55 21.59
C ALA A 134 9.39 15.53 22.48
N GLN A 135 8.21 15.49 21.84
CA GLN A 135 6.90 15.25 22.45
C GLN A 135 6.70 13.82 22.99
N SER A 136 7.13 12.79 22.26
CA SER A 136 7.07 11.40 22.75
C SER A 136 7.91 11.23 24.02
N LEU A 137 9.13 11.78 24.03
CA LEU A 137 10.00 11.82 25.22
C LEU A 137 9.38 12.60 26.37
N ALA A 138 8.61 13.66 26.10
CA ALA A 138 7.91 14.42 27.13
C ALA A 138 6.78 13.62 27.81
N ILE A 139 6.09 12.73 27.07
CA ILE A 139 5.09 11.84 27.69
C ILE A 139 5.78 10.77 28.55
N TYR A 140 6.91 10.22 28.13
CA TYR A 140 7.71 9.32 28.98
C TYR A 140 8.14 10.02 30.29
N ASP A 141 8.64 11.25 30.19
CA ASP A 141 9.08 12.04 31.34
C ASP A 141 7.93 12.39 32.28
N GLU A 142 6.75 12.76 31.75
CA GLU A 142 5.57 13.01 32.59
C GLU A 142 5.02 11.75 33.25
N VAL A 143 5.03 10.59 32.58
CA VAL A 143 4.63 9.32 33.21
C VAL A 143 5.60 8.92 34.34
N LEU A 144 6.89 9.24 34.20
CA LEU A 144 7.89 9.04 35.26
C LEU A 144 7.72 9.99 36.45
N LYS A 145 7.18 11.20 36.23
CA LYS A 145 6.93 12.19 37.30
C LYS A 145 5.70 11.89 38.15
N LEU A 146 4.81 10.98 37.74
CA LEU A 146 3.76 10.51 38.65
C LEU A 146 4.41 9.89 39.88
N ALA A 147 4.15 10.47 41.05
CA ALA A 147 4.61 9.98 42.33
C ALA A 147 3.54 9.03 42.92
N PRO A 148 3.63 7.71 42.72
CA PRO A 148 2.62 6.79 43.22
C PRO A 148 2.62 6.78 44.75
N LYS A 149 1.46 7.06 45.34
CA LYS A 149 1.24 7.09 46.79
C LYS A 149 0.74 5.75 47.35
N THR A 150 0.33 4.83 46.48
CA THR A 150 -0.21 3.49 46.84
C THR A 150 0.37 2.39 45.93
N ASP A 151 0.38 1.14 46.40
CA ASP A 151 0.86 0.00 45.59
C ASP A 151 -0.03 -0.26 44.35
N ALA A 152 -1.32 0.08 44.42
CA ALA A 152 -2.21 0.09 43.26
C ALA A 152 -1.77 1.13 42.21
N GLN A 153 -1.37 2.33 42.63
CA GLN A 153 -0.82 3.35 41.72
C GLN A 153 0.52 2.93 41.12
N ARG A 154 1.40 2.25 41.88
CA ARG A 154 2.63 1.68 41.31
C ARG A 154 2.35 0.66 40.19
N PHE A 155 1.36 -0.20 40.38
CA PHE A 155 0.93 -1.16 39.37
C PHE A 155 0.40 -0.47 38.10
N TYR A 156 -0.44 0.56 38.24
CA TYR A 156 -0.94 1.31 37.10
C TYR A 156 0.14 2.13 36.37
N GLN A 157 1.12 2.68 37.11
CA GLN A 157 2.26 3.37 36.50
C GLN A 157 3.12 2.42 35.66
N SER A 158 3.41 1.20 36.16
CA SER A 158 4.18 0.21 35.39
C SER A 158 3.43 -0.18 34.12
N ARG A 159 2.11 -0.42 34.22
CA ARG A 159 1.28 -0.78 33.07
C ARG A 159 1.17 0.34 32.04
N ALA A 160 1.12 1.60 32.48
CA ALA A 160 1.16 2.76 31.59
C ALA A 160 2.51 2.89 30.87
N MET A 161 3.62 2.61 31.57
CA MET A 161 4.95 2.61 30.99
C MET A 161 5.11 1.51 29.93
N ASP A 162 4.64 0.30 30.22
CA ASP A 162 4.65 -0.82 29.27
C ASP A 162 3.85 -0.49 28.00
N ALA A 163 2.66 0.11 28.16
CA ALA A 163 1.84 0.56 27.04
C ALA A 163 2.55 1.66 26.22
N LEU A 164 3.24 2.61 26.86
CA LEU A 164 4.03 3.63 26.18
C LEU A 164 5.17 3.02 25.37
N ILE A 165 5.89 2.05 25.93
CA ILE A 165 6.98 1.34 25.25
C ILE A 165 6.44 0.61 24.01
N GLU A 166 5.31 -0.08 24.11
CA GLU A 166 4.69 -0.76 22.98
C GLU A 166 4.21 0.23 21.90
N ILE A 167 3.59 1.36 22.28
CA ILE A 167 3.25 2.45 21.34
C ILE A 167 4.49 2.95 20.61
N GLY A 168 5.58 3.19 21.34
CA GLY A 168 6.86 3.61 20.79
C GLY A 168 7.42 2.60 19.78
N LYS A 169 7.42 1.30 20.12
CA LYS A 169 7.83 0.21 19.23
C LYS A 169 6.95 0.13 17.98
N THR A 170 5.63 0.15 18.12
CA THR A 170 4.70 0.10 16.98
C THR A 170 4.90 1.30 16.06
N ARG A 171 5.08 2.50 16.61
CA ARG A 171 5.40 3.70 15.83
C ARG A 171 6.72 3.53 15.08
N LEU A 172 7.78 3.05 15.74
CA LEU A 172 9.07 2.79 15.11
C LEU A 172 8.96 1.72 14.00
N LEU A 173 8.14 0.69 14.21
CA LEU A 173 7.87 -0.33 13.19
C LEU A 173 7.12 0.25 12.00
N LEU A 174 6.15 1.15 12.20
CA LEU A 174 5.45 1.85 11.11
C LEU A 174 6.43 2.70 10.27
N PHE A 175 7.40 3.37 10.90
CA PHE A 175 8.41 4.18 10.20
C PHE A 175 9.54 3.37 9.57
N THR A 176 9.99 2.28 10.23
CA THR A 176 11.04 1.39 9.69
C THR A 176 10.49 0.44 8.63
N SER A 177 9.17 0.19 8.66
CA SER A 177 8.41 -0.46 7.59
C SER A 177 8.22 0.46 6.37
N THR A 178 9.23 1.26 6.01
CA THR A 178 9.55 1.58 4.61
C THR A 178 9.92 0.30 3.85
N THR A 179 9.07 -0.72 3.95
CA THR A 179 9.17 -1.97 3.21
C THR A 179 8.91 -1.61 1.77
N GLY A 180 9.97 -1.68 0.97
CA GLY A 180 10.10 -1.10 -0.36
C GLY A 180 8.83 -1.14 -1.20
N SER A 181 8.58 -0.04 -1.90
CA SER A 181 7.66 0.00 -3.04
C SER A 181 7.85 -1.26 -3.89
N ILE A 182 6.75 -1.82 -4.43
CA ILE A 182 6.81 -2.96 -5.35
C ILE A 182 7.94 -2.68 -6.33
N PRO A 183 8.92 -3.58 -6.51
CA PRO A 183 10.07 -3.26 -7.32
C PRO A 183 9.59 -2.92 -8.73
N ILE A 184 9.71 -1.64 -9.11
CA ILE A 184 9.31 -1.13 -10.43
C ILE A 184 9.83 -2.02 -11.57
N PRO A 185 11.04 -2.61 -11.51
CA PRO A 185 11.50 -3.56 -12.51
C PRO A 185 10.58 -4.77 -12.75
N PHE A 186 9.97 -5.33 -11.69
CA PHE A 186 9.02 -6.45 -11.85
C PHE A 186 7.78 -6.03 -12.61
N LEU A 187 7.27 -4.82 -12.35
CA LEU A 187 6.12 -4.26 -13.06
C LEU A 187 6.46 -4.01 -14.53
N ILE A 188 7.64 -3.46 -14.84
CA ILE A 188 8.11 -3.25 -16.21
C ILE A 188 8.18 -4.57 -16.98
N VAL A 189 8.78 -5.61 -16.38
CA VAL A 189 8.88 -6.94 -16.98
C VAL A 189 7.50 -7.54 -17.23
N LEU A 190 6.59 -7.44 -16.25
CA LEU A 190 5.22 -7.93 -16.38
C LEU A 190 4.46 -7.21 -17.50
N VAL A 191 4.52 -5.88 -17.57
CA VAL A 191 3.91 -5.09 -18.65
C VAL A 191 4.51 -5.47 -20.00
N GLY A 192 5.82 -5.72 -20.07
CA GLY A 192 6.49 -6.21 -21.26
C GLY A 192 5.96 -7.58 -21.71
N TRP A 193 5.81 -8.53 -20.78
CA TRP A 193 5.22 -9.84 -21.08
C TRP A 193 3.78 -9.74 -21.56
N LEU A 194 2.95 -8.90 -20.93
CA LEU A 194 1.58 -8.68 -21.38
C LEU A 194 1.54 -8.04 -22.77
N ALA A 195 2.36 -7.02 -23.04
CA ALA A 195 2.44 -6.42 -24.37
C ALA A 195 2.85 -7.45 -25.44
N LEU A 196 3.80 -8.36 -25.13
CA LEU A 196 4.21 -9.44 -26.03
C LEU A 196 3.08 -10.45 -26.28
N ILE A 197 2.31 -10.82 -25.25
CA ILE A 197 1.16 -11.71 -25.39
C ILE A 197 0.11 -11.09 -26.31
N PHE A 198 -0.21 -9.81 -26.11
CA PHE A 198 -1.19 -9.09 -26.93
C PHE A 198 -0.70 -8.90 -28.38
N ALA A 199 0.60 -8.65 -28.56
CA ALA A 199 1.23 -8.60 -29.87
C ALA A 199 1.15 -9.95 -30.59
N SER A 200 1.45 -11.05 -29.91
CA SER A 200 1.37 -12.40 -30.45
C SER A 200 -0.06 -12.79 -30.84
N ILE A 201 -1.04 -12.54 -29.97
CA ILE A 201 -2.46 -12.78 -30.27
C ILE A 201 -2.88 -11.96 -31.50
N SER A 202 -2.49 -10.68 -31.55
CA SER A 202 -2.87 -9.80 -32.65
C SER A 202 -2.13 -10.09 -33.97
N LEU A 203 -0.95 -10.69 -33.91
CA LEU A 203 -0.17 -11.11 -35.07
C LEU A 203 -0.88 -12.24 -35.84
N PHE A 204 -1.51 -13.17 -35.12
CA PHE A 204 -2.20 -14.33 -35.72
C PHE A 204 -3.71 -14.17 -35.87
N ALA A 205 -4.31 -13.17 -35.21
CA ALA A 205 -5.74 -12.89 -35.36
C ALA A 205 -6.04 -12.09 -36.63
N GLU A 206 -7.22 -12.29 -37.19
CA GLU A 206 -7.74 -11.42 -38.25
C GLU A 206 -7.87 -9.98 -37.74
N SER A 207 -7.32 -9.01 -38.48
CA SER A 207 -7.26 -7.59 -38.10
C SER A 207 -8.61 -6.89 -38.33
N ASN A 208 -9.68 -7.48 -37.79
CA ASN A 208 -11.03 -6.96 -37.82
C ASN A 208 -11.28 -6.07 -36.60
N ALA A 209 -12.18 -5.09 -36.73
CA ALA A 209 -12.54 -4.19 -35.64
C ALA A 209 -12.96 -4.94 -34.36
N ARG A 210 -13.65 -6.08 -34.51
CA ARG A 210 -14.07 -6.95 -33.40
C ARG A 210 -12.89 -7.46 -32.55
N THR A 211 -11.82 -7.92 -33.20
CA THR A 211 -10.61 -8.41 -32.51
C THR A 211 -9.98 -7.30 -31.69
N VAL A 212 -9.86 -6.10 -32.26
CA VAL A 212 -9.29 -4.93 -31.57
C VAL A 212 -10.15 -4.53 -30.37
N THR A 213 -11.48 -4.55 -30.50
CA THR A 213 -12.38 -4.26 -29.38
C THR A 213 -12.22 -5.24 -28.23
N ILE A 214 -12.13 -6.55 -28.52
CA ILE A 214 -11.94 -7.58 -27.49
C ILE A 214 -10.58 -7.41 -26.80
N LEU A 215 -9.50 -7.17 -27.58
CA LEU A 215 -8.18 -6.90 -27.02
C LEU A 215 -8.15 -5.61 -26.20
N CYS A 216 -8.89 -4.58 -26.59
CA CYS A 216 -9.04 -3.37 -25.78
C CYS A 216 -9.63 -3.71 -24.39
N ILE A 217 -10.73 -4.46 -24.34
CA ILE A 217 -11.37 -4.88 -23.09
C ILE A 217 -10.41 -5.69 -22.21
N PHE A 218 -9.66 -6.65 -22.79
CA PHE A 218 -8.69 -7.44 -22.02
C PHE A 218 -7.50 -6.61 -21.53
N SER A 219 -7.00 -5.67 -22.34
CA SER A 219 -5.92 -4.78 -21.93
C SER A 219 -6.37 -3.84 -20.80
N LEU A 220 -7.64 -3.42 -20.81
CA LEU A 220 -8.24 -2.62 -19.74
C LEU A 220 -8.33 -3.44 -18.45
N ALA A 221 -8.78 -4.70 -18.51
CA ALA A 221 -8.84 -5.59 -17.35
C ALA A 221 -7.44 -5.84 -16.74
N ALA A 222 -6.43 -6.05 -17.58
CA ALA A 222 -5.04 -6.20 -17.12
C ALA A 222 -4.49 -4.92 -16.47
N SER A 223 -4.75 -3.75 -17.08
CA SER A 223 -4.38 -2.46 -16.50
C SER A 223 -5.10 -2.20 -15.17
N ALA A 224 -6.38 -2.59 -15.04
CA ALA A 224 -7.12 -2.49 -13.79
C ALA A 224 -6.50 -3.36 -12.67
N ALA A 225 -6.01 -4.56 -13.00
CA ALA A 225 -5.27 -5.38 -12.03
C ALA A 225 -3.96 -4.70 -11.59
N ILE A 226 -3.20 -4.12 -12.52
CA ILE A 226 -1.98 -3.36 -12.20
C ILE A 226 -2.31 -2.12 -11.35
N PHE A 227 -3.40 -1.43 -11.66
CA PHE A 227 -3.90 -0.31 -10.87
C PHE A 227 -4.19 -0.73 -9.43
N LEU A 228 -4.90 -1.83 -9.24
CA LEU A 228 -5.24 -2.36 -7.92
C LEU A 228 -3.99 -2.74 -7.12
N ILE A 229 -2.98 -3.33 -7.78
CA ILE A 229 -1.67 -3.63 -7.16
C ILE A 229 -0.98 -2.34 -6.67
N LEU A 230 -0.94 -1.31 -7.53
CA LEU A 230 -0.31 -0.03 -7.20
C LEU A 230 -1.08 0.71 -6.09
N GLU A 231 -2.39 0.64 -6.11
CA GLU A 231 -3.26 1.24 -5.10
C GLU A 231 -3.12 0.56 -3.74
N LEU A 232 -3.11 -0.78 -3.70
CA LEU A 232 -2.84 -1.54 -2.47
C LEU A 232 -1.43 -1.30 -1.93
N SER A 233 -0.47 -0.94 -2.80
CA SER A 233 0.88 -0.57 -2.36
C SER A 233 0.97 0.82 -1.71
N GLN A 234 -0.11 1.60 -1.77
CA GLN A 234 -0.23 2.94 -1.17
C GLN A 234 -1.43 2.99 -0.19
N PRO A 235 -1.40 2.27 0.94
CA PRO A 235 -2.53 2.13 1.88
C PRO A 235 -3.05 3.46 2.46
N PHE A 236 -2.20 4.50 2.51
CA PHE A 236 -2.59 5.83 3.01
C PHE A 236 -2.98 6.82 1.90
N ALA A 237 -2.78 6.47 0.62
CA ALA A 237 -3.00 7.34 -0.54
C ALA A 237 -3.69 6.58 -1.69
N GLY A 238 -4.88 7.02 -2.13
CA GLY A 238 -5.63 6.32 -3.20
C GLY A 238 -7.14 6.28 -2.92
N LEU A 239 -7.91 5.56 -3.74
CA LEU A 239 -9.33 5.29 -3.48
C LEU A 239 -9.52 4.23 -2.38
N MET A 240 -8.67 3.19 -2.31
CA MET A 240 -8.68 2.18 -1.24
C MET A 240 -7.90 2.59 0.01
N ARG A 241 -8.04 3.85 0.42
CA ARG A 241 -7.33 4.41 1.57
C ARG A 241 -7.86 3.83 2.88
N ILE A 242 -6.96 3.50 3.81
CA ILE A 242 -7.33 3.20 5.20
C ILE A 242 -7.98 4.45 5.81
N SER A 243 -9.24 4.35 6.21
CA SER A 243 -10.00 5.48 6.77
C SER A 243 -9.46 5.90 8.14
N ASP A 244 -9.51 7.21 8.45
CA ASP A 244 -9.19 7.77 9.78
C ASP A 244 -10.31 7.55 10.81
N GLU A 245 -11.44 7.06 10.33
CA GLU A 245 -12.66 6.82 11.08
C GLU A 245 -12.46 5.95 12.34
N PRO A 246 -11.69 4.85 12.33
CA PRO A 246 -11.44 4.04 13.53
C PRO A 246 -10.71 4.82 14.63
N LEU A 247 -9.75 5.68 14.25
CA LEU A 247 -8.98 6.48 15.20
C LEU A 247 -9.82 7.66 15.71
N ARG A 248 -10.62 8.30 14.85
CA ARG A 248 -11.59 9.33 15.25
C ARG A 248 -12.64 8.78 16.22
N ASN A 249 -13.22 7.62 15.90
CA ASN A 249 -14.21 6.98 16.76
C ASN A 249 -13.60 6.55 18.09
N ALA A 250 -12.36 6.06 18.09
CA ALA A 250 -11.63 5.79 19.32
C ALA A 250 -11.45 7.05 20.18
N LEU A 251 -11.02 8.16 19.59
CA LEU A 251 -10.83 9.43 20.30
C LEU A 251 -12.14 10.01 20.85
N VAL A 252 -13.25 9.87 20.12
CA VAL A 252 -14.60 10.28 20.57
C VAL A 252 -15.10 9.40 21.71
N ALA A 253 -14.74 8.11 21.72
CA ALA A 253 -15.15 7.17 22.75
C ALA A 253 -14.39 7.34 24.09
N LEU A 254 -13.29 8.11 24.13
CA LEU A 254 -12.55 8.36 25.37
C LEU A 254 -13.30 9.38 26.26
N PRO A 255 -13.71 9.01 27.48
CA PRO A 255 -14.46 9.91 28.38
C PRO A 255 -13.62 11.13 28.75
N ARG A 256 -14.17 12.34 28.63
CA ARG A 256 -13.43 13.61 28.86
C ARG A 256 -12.62 13.56 30.15
#